data_AF-A0A1M5PTX5-F1
#
_entry.id   AF-A0A1M5PTX5-F1
#
_cell.length_a   1.000
_cell.length_b   1.000
_cell.length_c   1.000
_cell.angle_alpha   90.00
_cell.angle_beta   90.00
_cell.angle_gamma   90.00
#
_symmetry.space_group_name_H-M   'P 1'
#
loop_
_entity.id
_entity.type
_entity.pdbx_description
1 polymer ?
#
loop_
_entity_poly.entity_id
_entity_poly.type
_entity_poly.pdbx_seq_one_letter_code
_entity_poly.pdbx_strand_id
1 'polypeptide(L)'
;MTRPDPISTSPLAKQAFDIIQHLDKLVGPAEAQMWMLRGNELLGGDNPVAAIKDRRLPDVRKAVRAVAMEKGLFAEPFLPPSQRK
;
A
#
# COMPACT_ATOMS: atom_id res chain seq x y z
N MET A 1 31.39 -10.58 8.70
CA MET A 1 30.65 -11.47 7.78
C MET A 1 29.16 -11.25 8.04
N THR A 2 28.54 -10.39 7.23
CA THR A 2 27.12 -10.06 7.33
C THR A 2 26.33 -11.30 6.94
N ARG A 3 25.64 -11.92 7.90
CA ARG A 3 24.74 -13.04 7.64
C ARG A 3 23.73 -12.55 6.58
N PRO A 4 23.58 -13.22 5.43
CA PRO A 4 22.52 -12.85 4.50
C PRO A 4 21.21 -13.00 5.27
N ASP A 5 20.50 -11.90 5.47
CA ASP A 5 19.16 -11.92 6.03
C ASP A 5 18.38 -12.99 5.27
N PRO A 6 17.85 -14.03 5.95
CA PRO A 6 17.13 -15.07 5.27
C PRO A 6 16.02 -14.37 4.49
N ILE A 7 16.01 -14.58 3.16
CA ILE A 7 14.93 -14.15 2.27
C ILE A 7 13.64 -14.38 3.04
N SER A 8 12.97 -13.27 3.34
CA SER A 8 11.96 -13.15 4.37
C SER A 8 10.87 -14.22 4.22
N THR A 9 11.08 -15.38 4.84
CA THR A 9 10.07 -16.42 5.08
C THR A 9 9.19 -16.04 6.28
N SER A 10 9.17 -14.76 6.61
CA SER A 10 8.28 -14.22 7.62
C SER A 10 6.87 -14.17 7.05
N PRO A 11 5.84 -14.67 7.77
CA PRO A 11 4.44 -14.53 7.38
C PRO A 11 4.05 -13.09 7.02
N LEU A 12 4.76 -12.10 7.56
CA LEU A 12 4.61 -10.68 7.27
C LEU A 12 5.05 -10.30 5.84
N ALA A 13 6.16 -10.86 5.36
CA ALA A 13 6.62 -10.60 4.01
C ALA A 13 5.68 -11.21 2.97
N LYS A 14 5.12 -12.39 3.27
CA LYS A 14 4.05 -12.97 2.44
C LYS A 14 2.82 -12.08 2.40
N GLN A 15 2.39 -11.54 3.54
CA GLN A 15 1.25 -10.60 3.59
C GLN A 15 1.52 -9.31 2.81
N ALA A 16 2.71 -8.72 2.96
CA ALA A 16 3.10 -7.54 2.20
C ALA A 16 3.15 -7.84 0.70
N PHE A 17 3.68 -9.00 0.31
CA PHE A 17 3.72 -9.45 -1.08
C PHE A 17 2.31 -9.63 -1.66
N ASP A 18 1.40 -10.28 -0.92
CA ASP A 18 0.00 -10.45 -1.35
C ASP A 18 -0.67 -9.07 -1.56
N ILE A 19 -0.43 -8.10 -0.67
CA ILE A 19 -0.94 -6.73 -0.83
C ILE A 19 -0.37 -6.07 -2.09
N ILE A 20 0.95 -6.17 -2.31
CA ILE A 20 1.62 -5.61 -3.49
C ILE A 20 1.05 -6.22 -4.77
N GLN A 21 0.81 -7.54 -4.82
CA GLN A 21 0.22 -8.20 -5.98
C GLN A 21 -1.21 -7.72 -6.28
N HIS A 22 -1.98 -7.35 -5.25
CA HIS A 22 -3.31 -6.76 -5.45
C HIS A 22 -3.20 -5.31 -5.96
N LEU A 23 -2.26 -4.52 -5.44
CA LEU A 23 -2.03 -3.15 -5.88
C LEU A 23 -1.44 -3.07 -7.29
N ASP A 24 -0.53 -4.00 -7.64
CA ASP A 24 0.12 -4.08 -8.95
C ASP A 24 -0.91 -4.13 -10.09
N LYS A 25 -1.97 -4.94 -9.92
CA LYS A 25 -3.08 -5.04 -10.86
C LYS A 25 -3.91 -3.75 -11.01
N LEU A 26 -3.78 -2.81 -10.08
CA LEU A 26 -4.56 -1.58 -10.02
C LEU A 26 -3.76 -0.35 -10.47
N VAL A 27 -2.47 -0.28 -10.13
CA VAL A 27 -1.64 0.92 -10.32
C VAL A 27 -0.29 0.65 -11.00
N GLY A 28 0.02 -0.61 -11.25
CA GLY A 28 1.32 -1.05 -11.77
C GLY A 28 2.38 -1.23 -10.68
N PRO A 29 3.50 -1.90 -11.02
CA PRO A 29 4.45 -2.44 -10.03
C PRO A 29 5.20 -1.36 -9.27
N ALA A 30 5.58 -0.27 -9.95
CA ALA A 30 6.32 0.83 -9.33
C ALA A 30 5.46 1.61 -8.32
N GLU A 31 4.23 1.93 -8.70
CA GLU A 31 3.30 2.66 -7.84
C GLU A 31 2.83 1.79 -6.66
N ALA A 32 2.63 0.48 -6.88
CA ALA A 32 2.30 -0.45 -5.81
C ALA A 32 3.40 -0.51 -4.73
N GLN A 33 4.68 -0.55 -5.15
CA GLN A 33 5.81 -0.52 -4.23
C GLN A 33 5.91 0.82 -3.50
N MET A 34 5.75 1.94 -4.21
CA MET A 34 5.76 3.28 -3.60
C MET A 34 4.62 3.47 -2.60
N TRP A 35 3.42 2.96 -2.90
CA TRP A 35 2.27 3.03 -2.01
C TRP A 35 2.53 2.34 -0.67
N MET A 36 3.23 1.19 -0.69
CA MET A 36 3.59 0.45 0.53
C MET A 36 4.56 1.22 1.44
N LEU A 37 5.34 2.15 0.87
CA LEU A 37 6.34 2.93 1.59
C LEU A 37 5.84 4.33 1.98
N ARG A 38 4.75 4.82 1.37
CA ARG A 38 4.14 6.13 1.67
C ARG A 38 3.22 6.04 2.89
N GLY A 39 3.21 7.12 3.69
CA GLY A 39 2.19 7.32 4.72
C GLY A 39 0.78 7.36 4.12
N ASN A 40 -0.17 6.73 4.80
CA ASN A 40 -1.56 6.65 4.36
C ASN A 40 -2.51 7.16 5.45
N GLU A 41 -3.36 8.12 5.11
CA GLU A 41 -4.31 8.74 6.05
C GLU A 41 -5.30 7.72 6.62
N LEU A 42 -5.70 6.70 5.84
CA LEU A 42 -6.56 5.61 6.31
C LEU A 42 -5.87 4.70 7.33
N LEU A 43 -4.54 4.79 7.44
CA LEU A 43 -3.74 4.09 8.44
C LEU A 43 -3.35 5.01 9.60
N GLY A 44 -3.79 6.27 9.60
CA GLY A 44 -3.42 7.27 10.61
C GLY A 44 -2.12 8.00 10.29
N GLY A 45 -1.69 8.03 9.03
CA GLY A 45 -0.42 8.63 8.59
C GLY A 45 0.73 7.63 8.48
N ASP A 46 0.56 6.42 9.01
CA ASP A 46 1.56 5.35 8.90
C ASP A 46 1.63 4.76 7.48
N ASN A 47 2.79 4.19 7.16
CA ASN A 47 2.95 3.43 5.93
C ASN A 47 2.39 1.99 6.10
N PRO A 48 1.90 1.38 5.00
CA PRO A 48 1.37 0.02 5.01
C PRO A 48 2.34 -1.04 5.57
N VAL A 49 3.65 -0.88 5.36
CA VAL A 49 4.65 -1.81 5.91
C VAL A 49 4.70 -1.74 7.44
N ALA A 50 4.65 -0.54 8.03
CA ALA A 50 4.57 -0.35 9.47
C ALA A 50 3.26 -0.93 10.02
N ALA A 51 2.13 -0.62 9.39
CA ALA A 51 0.83 -1.16 9.80
C ALA A 51 0.77 -2.70 9.73
N ILE A 52 1.41 -3.35 8.76
CA ILE A 52 1.53 -4.81 8.70
C ILE A 52 2.35 -5.34 9.88
N LYS A 53 3.48 -4.68 10.22
CA LYS A 53 4.31 -5.03 11.38
C LYS A 53 3.53 -4.91 12.69
N ASP A 54 2.67 -3.90 12.81
CA ASP A 54 1.80 -3.67 13.97
C ASP A 54 0.54 -4.55 13.98
N ARG A 55 0.47 -5.57 13.12
CA ARG A 55 -0.66 -6.51 12.99
C ARG A 55 -1.98 -5.84 12.60
N ARG A 56 -1.93 -4.65 12.02
CA ARG A 56 -3.08 -3.89 11.48
C ARG A 56 -3.39 -4.27 10.03
N LEU A 57 -3.19 -5.53 9.66
CA LEU A 57 -3.49 -6.03 8.31
C LEU A 57 -4.94 -5.75 7.86
N PRO A 58 -5.98 -5.86 8.71
CA PRO A 58 -7.34 -5.51 8.32
C PRO A 58 -7.48 -4.05 7.85
N ASP A 59 -6.77 -3.11 8.49
CA ASP A 59 -6.78 -1.68 8.10
C ASP A 59 -6.06 -1.49 6.76
N VAL A 60 -4.92 -2.17 6.57
CA VAL A 60 -4.19 -2.14 5.29
C VAL A 60 -5.06 -2.70 4.16
N ARG A 61 -5.79 -3.79 4.40
CA ARG A 61 -6.74 -4.33 3.41
C ARG A 61 -7.88 -3.36 3.11
N LYS A 62 -8.39 -2.64 4.11
CA LYS A 62 -9.39 -1.57 3.90
C LYS A 62 -8.79 -0.44 3.05
N ALA A 63 -7.56 -0.02 3.33
CA ALA A 63 -6.88 1.02 2.57
C ALA A 63 -6.64 0.58 1.11
N VAL A 64 -6.20 -0.66 0.87
CA VAL A 64 -6.08 -1.22 -0.48
C VAL A 64 -7.43 -1.30 -1.18
N ARG A 65 -8.50 -1.65 -0.46
CA ARG A 65 -9.86 -1.66 -1.02
C ARG A 65 -10.32 -0.24 -1.38
N ALA A 66 -10.00 0.76 -0.57
CA ALA A 66 -10.26 2.15 -0.89
C ALA A 66 -9.49 2.57 -2.16
N VAL A 67 -8.20 2.21 -2.26
CA VAL A 67 -7.43 2.42 -3.49
C VAL A 67 -8.05 1.68 -4.68
N ALA A 68 -8.57 0.47 -4.51
CA ALA A 68 -9.25 -0.24 -5.59
C ALA A 68 -10.56 0.45 -6.02
N MET A 69 -11.30 1.02 -5.07
CA MET A 69 -12.50 1.82 -5.35
C MET A 69 -12.13 3.14 -6.04
N GLU A 70 -11.04 3.79 -5.63
CA GLU A 70 -10.54 5.03 -6.24
C GLU A 70 -9.87 4.78 -7.59
N LYS A 71 -9.18 3.66 -7.79
CA LYS A 71 -8.44 3.35 -9.02
C LYS A 71 -9.28 2.67 -10.09
N GLY A 72 -10.54 2.38 -9.80
CA GLY A 72 -11.52 1.92 -10.79
C GLY A 72 -11.98 3.01 -11.76
N LEU A 73 -11.08 3.71 -12.48
CA LEU A 73 -11.31 4.63 -13.64
C LEU A 73 -11.01 6.15 -13.47
N PHE A 74 -10.03 6.60 -12.68
CA PHE A 74 -9.60 8.00 -12.82
C PHE A 74 -8.58 8.19 -13.95
N ALA A 75 -9.12 8.35 -15.15
CA ALA A 75 -8.50 9.03 -16.27
C ALA A 75 -8.63 10.56 -16.16
N GLU A 76 -8.62 11.13 -14.95
CA GLU A 76 -8.47 12.58 -14.73
C GLU A 76 -7.78 12.84 -13.38
N PRO A 77 -6.82 13.78 -13.32
CA PRO A 77 -6.04 14.05 -12.12
C PRO A 77 -6.97 14.51 -10.98
N PHE A 78 -6.81 13.90 -9.81
CA PHE A 78 -7.39 14.41 -8.58
C PHE A 78 -6.83 15.81 -8.31
N LEU A 79 -7.63 16.84 -8.57
CA LEU A 79 -7.34 18.20 -8.15
C LEU A 79 -7.80 18.33 -6.68
N PRO A 80 -6.91 18.67 -5.74
CA PRO A 80 -7.28 18.89 -4.35
C PRO A 80 -8.33 20.02 -4.25
N PRO A 81 -9.17 20.02 -3.20
CA PRO A 81 -10.31 20.95 -3.07
C PRO A 81 -9.93 22.44 -3.13
N SER A 82 -8.65 22.79 -2.90
CA SER A 82 -8.14 24.16 -3.04
C SER A 82 -8.02 24.68 -4.47
N GLN A 83 -8.35 23.88 -5.51
CA GLN A 83 -8.36 24.34 -6.91
C GLN A 83 -9.75 24.31 -7.58
N ARG A 84 -10.82 24.02 -6.85
CA ARG A 84 -12.19 24.21 -7.36
C ARG A 84 -12.63 25.66 -7.14
N LYS A 85 -12.31 26.50 -8.13
CA LYS A 85 -12.76 27.90 -8.38
C LYS A 85 -12.85 28.85 -7.19
#